data_AF-A0A183NG83-F1
#
_entry.id   AF-A0A183NG83-F1
#
_cell.length_a   1.000
_cell.length_b   1.000
_cell.length_c   1.000
_cell.angle_alpha   90.00
_cell.angle_beta   90.00
_cell.angle_gamma   90.00
#
_symmetry.space_group_name_H-M   'P 1'
#
loop_
_entity.id
_entity.type
_entity.pdbx_description
1 polymer ?
#
loop_
_entity_poly.entity_id
_entity_poly.type
_entity_poly.pdbx_seq_one_letter_code
_entity_poly.pdbx_strand_id
1 'polypeptide(L)'
;MHSNLKAQCPWRILPHPTNKHSLLIVQTSSQCMELKTKKDDETSCFQSEIVPNESHEYFQGIEVAAGDIYNLDVLRTWEFHLDDKGPLRSVAGMSPFVHIPIQAAKWIHVTVLGSYLVDLFILSCCIRVDHHQVSAKQTKIQKILHSVQYHSVPTALLLYASCAFGGSLWSTRTIVNVWESIYVSLFGLLLLEVLDRLEQSSDPTVNKQSLILFMCIQSAVVVWGTFLRPTYILFILPLGVIELAFILVKFKYISMILCLPSVLFVFFNTFICVIIDTLYFHNVSLLQAFQVDFSRFELIYTPYRFLTYNSNSYHVSSHGLHSRFTHFLINWPLIFGPIFTFRLFTQPLQRRSISSCIAWISVVFPTFVLSIIPHQEARFLIPCLPYACFVVGQSVDAKVRHTKRKDVSCTCISIIVLWIFHQFILILFYGYLHQAGLFSYMRTIPSNVTGCVTHVFFRTYMPPRFLLNIPLEKSSHYPSQSCKSLIDLGGSNVTILNNTINHLKTYQNFSGILKLVSPAGFAILIRDSFFITVFFLE
;
A
#
# COMPACT_ATOMS: atom_id res chain seq x y z
N MET A 1 -67.95 -6.94 -15.20
CA MET A 1 -68.94 -6.90 -14.11
C MET A 1 -68.69 -5.64 -13.29
N HIS A 2 -69.69 -4.77 -13.16
CA HIS A 2 -69.60 -3.58 -12.30
C HIS A 2 -69.78 -3.98 -10.83
N SER A 3 -68.89 -3.52 -9.95
CA SER A 3 -69.10 -3.55 -8.50
C SER A 3 -68.87 -2.14 -7.94
N ASN A 4 -69.94 -1.52 -7.43
CA ASN A 4 -69.87 -0.29 -6.64
C ASN A 4 -69.50 -0.65 -5.19
N LEU A 5 -68.32 -0.24 -4.74
CA LEU A 5 -67.90 -0.33 -3.34
C LEU A 5 -67.74 1.08 -2.76
N LYS A 6 -68.37 1.32 -1.61
CA LYS A 6 -68.44 2.62 -0.91
C LYS A 6 -67.19 2.97 -0.07
N ALA A 7 -66.06 2.32 -0.29
CA ALA A 7 -64.77 2.66 0.31
C ALA A 7 -63.61 2.32 -0.65
N GLN A 8 -62.57 3.16 -0.70
CA GLN A 8 -61.39 2.93 -1.54
C GLN A 8 -60.64 1.67 -1.09
N CYS A 9 -60.72 0.61 -1.89
CA CYS A 9 -59.93 -0.60 -1.72
C CYS A 9 -58.53 -0.34 -2.35
N PRO A 10 -57.41 -0.47 -1.60
CA PRO A 10 -56.08 -0.10 -2.11
C PRO A 10 -55.44 -1.15 -3.03
N TRP A 11 -56.16 -2.23 -3.38
CA TRP A 11 -55.59 -3.36 -4.11
C TRP A 11 -56.15 -3.44 -5.53
N ARG A 12 -55.26 -3.30 -6.53
CA ARG A 12 -55.53 -3.61 -7.93
C ARG A 12 -54.59 -4.73 -8.35
N ILE A 13 -55.15 -5.84 -8.80
CA ILE A 13 -54.40 -7.01 -9.28
C ILE A 13 -54.14 -6.81 -10.76
N LEU A 14 -52.88 -6.79 -11.17
CA LEU A 14 -52.46 -6.82 -12.57
C LEU A 14 -51.58 -8.06 -12.80
N PRO A 15 -51.77 -8.81 -13.91
CA PRO A 15 -50.93 -9.97 -14.21
C PRO A 15 -49.51 -9.55 -14.62
N HIS A 16 -48.52 -10.31 -14.16
CA HIS A 16 -47.11 -10.16 -14.55
C HIS A 16 -46.90 -10.64 -16.00
N PRO A 17 -46.18 -9.91 -16.87
CA PRO A 17 -46.16 -10.18 -18.30
C PRO A 17 -45.40 -11.44 -18.74
N THR A 18 -44.65 -12.12 -17.86
CA THR A 18 -43.76 -13.22 -18.29
C THR A 18 -43.70 -14.48 -17.41
N ASN A 19 -44.51 -14.64 -16.35
CA ASN A 19 -44.43 -15.89 -15.56
C ASN A 19 -45.78 -16.29 -14.94
N LYS A 20 -46.22 -17.54 -15.20
CA LYS A 20 -47.59 -18.03 -14.90
C LYS A 20 -47.76 -18.74 -13.54
N HIS A 21 -46.75 -18.84 -12.68
CA HIS A 21 -46.83 -19.70 -11.48
C HIS A 21 -46.30 -19.11 -10.16
N SER A 22 -46.38 -17.79 -9.96
CA SER A 22 -46.14 -17.22 -8.62
C SER A 22 -47.05 -16.03 -8.31
N LEU A 23 -47.76 -16.14 -7.19
CA LEU A 23 -48.53 -15.07 -6.54
C LEU A 23 -47.79 -14.70 -5.26
N LEU A 24 -47.30 -13.47 -5.16
CA LEU A 24 -46.78 -12.94 -3.90
C LEU A 24 -47.84 -12.00 -3.31
N ILE A 25 -48.46 -12.42 -2.21
CA ILE A 25 -49.33 -11.58 -1.39
C ILE A 25 -48.50 -11.17 -0.17
N VAL A 26 -48.26 -9.88 0.01
CA VAL A 26 -47.69 -9.36 1.25
C VAL A 26 -48.67 -8.37 1.85
N GLN A 27 -49.30 -8.80 2.94
CA GLN A 27 -50.15 -8.01 3.81
C GLN A 27 -49.25 -7.33 4.86
N THR A 28 -49.35 -6.02 5.00
CA THR A 28 -48.78 -5.32 6.15
C THR A 28 -49.91 -4.79 7.00
N SER A 29 -50.27 -5.54 8.04
CA SER A 29 -50.87 -4.95 9.23
C SER A 29 -49.83 -4.94 10.34
N SER A 30 -49.69 -3.76 10.91
CA SER A 30 -49.01 -3.40 12.15
C SER A 30 -49.12 -4.44 13.27
N GLN A 31 -48.07 -4.46 14.09
CA GLN A 31 -47.92 -5.07 15.43
C GLN A 31 -47.20 -6.44 15.45
N CYS A 32 -45.97 -6.40 16.00
CA CYS A 32 -45.10 -7.46 16.52
C CYS A 32 -44.99 -8.80 15.76
N MET A 33 -43.77 -9.10 15.32
CA MET A 33 -43.28 -10.48 15.25
C MET A 33 -42.08 -10.62 16.20
N GLU A 34 -42.33 -11.22 17.37
CA GLU A 34 -41.28 -11.90 18.15
C GLU A 34 -40.91 -13.18 17.39
N LEU A 35 -39.63 -13.33 17.03
CA LEU A 35 -39.12 -14.61 16.59
C LEU A 35 -38.74 -15.42 17.83
N LYS A 36 -39.61 -16.37 18.18
CA LYS A 36 -39.39 -17.33 19.26
C LYS A 36 -38.39 -18.40 18.80
N THR A 37 -37.11 -18.06 18.72
CA THR A 37 -36.06 -19.08 18.82
C THR A 37 -35.73 -19.27 20.29
N LYS A 38 -35.83 -20.52 20.72
CA LYS A 38 -35.56 -21.04 22.06
C LYS A 38 -34.31 -20.37 22.67
N LYS A 39 -34.52 -19.75 23.84
CA LYS A 39 -33.57 -19.30 24.87
C LYS A 39 -32.09 -19.62 24.57
N ASP A 40 -31.31 -18.58 24.32
CA ASP A 40 -30.37 -18.02 25.30
C ASP A 40 -30.08 -16.55 24.92
N ASP A 41 -29.66 -15.76 25.90
CA ASP A 41 -29.96 -14.33 26.04
C ASP A 41 -29.24 -13.35 25.09
N GLU A 42 -29.84 -12.15 25.05
CA GLU A 42 -29.29 -10.83 24.70
C GLU A 42 -29.51 -10.25 23.27
N THR A 43 -29.93 -8.99 23.29
CA THR A 43 -30.46 -8.11 22.25
C THR A 43 -29.40 -7.56 21.29
N SER A 44 -29.63 -7.57 19.96
CA SER A 44 -29.16 -6.50 19.05
C SER A 44 -29.90 -6.46 17.69
N CYS A 45 -30.39 -5.27 17.31
CA CYS A 45 -30.93 -4.95 15.99
C CYS A 45 -29.80 -4.74 14.99
N PHE A 46 -29.97 -5.22 13.74
CA PHE A 46 -29.13 -4.90 12.56
C PHE A 46 -27.63 -4.81 12.88
N GLN A 47 -27.01 -5.93 13.22
CA GLN A 47 -25.63 -6.11 12.83
C GLN A 47 -25.63 -6.17 11.30
N SER A 48 -25.08 -5.14 10.67
CA SER A 48 -24.45 -5.29 9.36
C SER A 48 -23.71 -6.61 9.40
N GLU A 49 -24.00 -7.54 8.48
CA GLU A 49 -23.06 -8.61 8.22
C GLU A 49 -21.69 -7.95 8.13
N ILE A 50 -20.84 -8.26 9.11
CA ILE A 50 -19.45 -7.83 9.17
C ILE A 50 -18.79 -8.61 8.04
N VAL A 51 -19.01 -8.17 6.81
CA VAL A 51 -18.09 -8.42 5.72
C VAL A 51 -16.76 -7.92 6.28
N PRO A 52 -15.71 -8.74 6.34
CA PRO A 52 -14.44 -8.30 6.88
C PRO A 52 -14.05 -7.06 6.05
N ASN A 53 -14.10 -5.88 6.68
CA ASN A 53 -13.76 -4.63 6.01
C ASN A 53 -12.36 -4.81 5.43
N GLU A 54 -12.28 -5.00 4.12
CA GLU A 54 -11.01 -5.24 3.44
C GLU A 54 -10.10 -4.06 3.74
N SER A 55 -8.86 -4.35 4.14
CA SER A 55 -7.88 -3.33 4.47
C SER A 55 -7.43 -2.61 3.20
N HIS A 56 -8.19 -1.60 2.80
CA HIS A 56 -7.80 -0.69 1.73
C HIS A 56 -6.68 0.24 2.21
N GLU A 57 -5.91 0.73 1.26
CA GLU A 57 -4.71 1.55 1.44
C GLU A 57 -4.76 2.61 2.54
N TYR A 58 -5.83 3.40 2.60
CA TYR A 58 -5.93 4.49 3.58
C TYR A 58 -6.11 3.99 5.02
N PHE A 59 -6.70 2.80 5.19
CA PHE A 59 -6.97 2.16 6.48
C PHE A 59 -5.76 1.40 7.05
N GLN A 60 -4.64 1.37 6.31
CA GLN A 60 -3.43 0.65 6.71
C GLN A 60 -2.38 1.55 7.40
N GLY A 61 -2.62 2.85 7.54
CA GLY A 61 -1.67 3.76 8.20
C GLY A 61 -2.22 5.15 8.50
N ILE A 62 -2.50 5.95 7.47
CA ILE A 62 -2.89 7.37 7.65
C ILE A 62 -4.14 7.51 8.51
N GLU A 63 -5.16 6.70 8.25
CA GLU A 63 -6.41 6.73 9.01
C GLU A 63 -6.17 6.52 10.51
N VAL A 64 -5.35 5.52 10.86
CA VAL A 64 -5.02 5.19 12.26
C VAL A 64 -4.24 6.33 12.90
N ALA A 65 -3.21 6.83 12.23
CA ALA A 65 -2.39 7.93 12.75
C ALA A 65 -3.17 9.24 12.89
N ALA A 66 -4.09 9.55 11.96
CA ALA A 66 -4.94 10.71 12.07
C ALA A 66 -5.92 10.60 13.25
N GLY A 67 -6.46 9.41 13.51
CA GLY A 67 -7.23 9.12 14.72
C GLY A 67 -6.41 9.31 15.99
N ASP A 68 -5.19 8.77 16.03
CA ASP A 68 -4.28 8.87 17.19
C ASP A 68 -3.89 10.32 17.50
N ILE A 69 -3.58 11.11 16.47
CA ILE A 69 -3.01 12.46 16.61
C ILE A 69 -4.08 13.53 16.78
N TYR A 70 -5.17 13.45 16.00
CA TYR A 70 -6.22 14.47 15.99
C TYR A 70 -7.46 14.09 16.80
N ASN A 71 -7.46 12.93 17.48
CA ASN A 71 -8.58 12.40 18.26
C ASN A 71 -9.89 12.33 17.46
N LEU A 72 -9.81 11.79 16.25
CA LEU A 72 -10.92 11.67 15.31
C LEU A 72 -11.55 10.27 15.37
N ASP A 73 -12.85 10.21 15.09
CA ASP A 73 -13.57 8.98 14.80
C ASP A 73 -13.12 8.43 13.44
N VAL A 74 -12.30 7.40 13.48
CA VAL A 74 -11.65 6.78 12.32
C VAL A 74 -11.90 5.28 12.29
N LEU A 75 -11.84 4.69 11.10
CA LEU A 75 -11.95 3.23 11.00
C LEU A 75 -10.61 2.57 11.33
N ARG A 76 -10.51 1.97 12.52
CA ARG A 76 -9.45 1.02 12.85
C ARG A 76 -9.86 -0.37 12.39
N THR A 77 -9.09 -0.93 11.47
CA THR A 77 -9.30 -2.31 11.02
C THR A 77 -8.89 -3.30 12.12
N TRP A 78 -9.36 -4.54 12.01
CA TRP A 78 -9.01 -5.64 12.91
C TRP A 78 -7.50 -5.89 13.03
N GLU A 79 -6.70 -5.47 12.04
CA GLU A 79 -5.23 -5.56 12.09
C GLU A 79 -4.61 -4.71 13.22
N PHE A 80 -5.37 -3.76 13.80
CA PHE A 80 -4.96 -2.81 14.84
C PHE A 80 -5.63 -3.05 16.20
N HIS A 81 -6.45 -4.11 16.34
CA HIS A 81 -7.11 -4.44 17.60
C HIS A 81 -6.37 -5.55 18.34
N LEU A 82 -6.38 -5.46 19.66
CA LEU A 82 -5.79 -6.46 20.56
C LEU A 82 -6.80 -7.60 20.77
N ASP A 83 -6.86 -8.51 19.81
CA ASP A 83 -7.71 -9.71 19.84
C ASP A 83 -6.85 -10.98 19.67
N ASP A 84 -7.44 -12.18 19.77
CA ASP A 84 -6.74 -13.46 19.55
C ASP A 84 -5.98 -13.55 18.21
N LYS A 85 -6.41 -12.75 17.22
CA LYS A 85 -5.86 -12.72 15.85
C LYS A 85 -5.00 -11.49 15.55
N GLY A 86 -4.90 -10.53 16.48
CA GLY A 86 -4.26 -9.23 16.27
C GLY A 86 -3.41 -8.81 17.47
N PRO A 87 -2.73 -7.67 17.43
CA PRO A 87 -2.54 -6.82 16.26
C PRO A 87 -1.54 -7.43 15.27
N LEU A 88 -1.75 -7.15 13.98
CA LEU A 88 -0.88 -7.63 12.89
C LEU A 88 0.00 -6.51 12.30
N ARG A 89 -0.27 -5.26 12.65
CA ARG A 89 0.47 -4.09 12.15
C ARG A 89 1.23 -3.44 13.28
N SER A 90 2.51 -3.16 13.06
CA SER A 90 3.33 -2.42 14.01
C SER A 90 3.10 -0.93 13.89
N VAL A 91 2.81 -0.27 15.00
CA VAL A 91 2.82 1.20 15.05
C VAL A 91 4.25 1.72 15.06
N ALA A 92 5.18 1.02 15.71
CA ALA A 92 6.60 1.35 15.67
C ALA A 92 7.11 1.43 14.22
N GLY A 93 6.83 0.40 13.41
CA GLY A 93 7.27 0.34 12.01
C GLY A 93 6.66 1.42 11.10
N MET A 94 5.41 1.82 11.32
CA MET A 94 4.73 2.84 10.48
C MET A 94 5.00 4.27 10.93
N SER A 95 5.28 4.49 12.21
CA SER A 95 5.43 5.81 12.81
C SER A 95 6.38 6.76 12.05
N PRO A 96 7.54 6.31 11.54
CA PRO A 96 8.43 7.17 10.75
C PRO A 96 7.83 7.75 9.46
N PHE A 97 6.87 7.05 8.83
CA PHE A 97 6.25 7.48 7.56
C PHE A 97 4.88 8.11 7.74
N VAL A 98 4.22 7.88 8.87
CA VAL A 98 2.84 8.30 9.09
C VAL A 98 2.72 9.18 10.32
N HIS A 99 2.90 8.63 11.52
CA HIS A 99 2.64 9.35 12.76
C HIS A 99 3.57 10.55 12.93
N ILE A 100 4.88 10.37 12.78
CA ILE A 100 5.85 11.47 12.90
C ILE A 100 5.59 12.54 11.83
N PRO A 101 5.44 12.21 10.53
CA PRO A 101 5.07 13.16 9.50
C PRO A 101 3.77 13.90 9.74
N ILE A 102 2.69 13.22 10.15
CA ILE A 102 1.38 13.86 10.42
C ILE A 102 1.48 14.79 11.63
N GLN A 103 2.18 14.36 12.69
CA GLN A 103 2.47 15.21 13.85
C GLN A 103 3.31 16.44 13.44
N ALA A 104 4.26 16.23 12.52
CA ALA A 104 5.13 17.25 11.96
C ALA A 104 4.49 18.00 10.78
N ALA A 105 3.29 17.64 10.31
CA ALA A 105 2.66 18.13 9.07
C ALA A 105 2.24 19.61 9.12
N LYS A 106 2.71 20.34 10.14
CA LYS A 106 2.93 21.77 10.03
C LYS A 106 4.09 22.13 9.07
N TRP A 107 4.94 21.18 8.63
CA TRP A 107 6.21 21.53 7.97
C TRP A 107 6.66 20.74 6.71
N ILE A 108 6.26 19.49 6.40
CA ILE A 108 6.85 18.75 5.24
C ILE A 108 5.90 17.75 4.56
N HIS A 109 5.93 17.67 3.22
CA HIS A 109 5.28 16.63 2.39
C HIS A 109 6.15 15.36 2.26
N VAL A 110 5.90 14.34 3.07
CA VAL A 110 6.77 13.15 3.22
C VAL A 110 6.75 12.15 2.06
N THR A 111 5.70 12.12 1.24
CA THR A 111 5.63 11.25 0.06
C THR A 111 6.67 11.61 -1.01
N VAL A 112 7.02 12.89 -1.15
CA VAL A 112 8.04 13.35 -2.12
C VAL A 112 9.44 12.86 -1.72
N LEU A 113 9.75 12.87 -0.42
CA LEU A 113 11.04 12.45 0.11
C LEU A 113 11.28 10.94 -0.12
N GLY A 114 10.22 10.14 -0.07
CA GLY A 114 10.28 8.71 -0.32
C GLY A 114 10.68 8.35 -1.76
N SER A 115 10.07 9.01 -2.75
CA SER A 115 10.43 8.79 -4.16
C SER A 115 11.89 9.17 -4.41
N TYR A 116 12.38 10.26 -3.81
CA TYR A 116 13.76 10.70 -3.95
C TYR A 116 14.78 9.65 -3.47
N LEU A 117 14.46 8.87 -2.42
CA LEU A 117 15.34 7.80 -1.94
C LEU A 117 15.44 6.64 -2.94
N VAL A 118 14.34 6.29 -3.60
CA VAL A 118 14.34 5.28 -4.66
C VAL A 118 15.12 5.77 -5.87
N ASP A 119 14.90 7.02 -6.26
CA ASP A 119 15.61 7.67 -7.38
C ASP A 119 17.11 7.74 -7.12
N LEU A 120 17.51 8.11 -5.90
CA LEU A 120 18.90 8.17 -5.45
C LEU A 120 19.54 6.78 -5.44
N PHE A 121 18.80 5.75 -5.01
CA PHE A 121 19.27 4.37 -5.06
C PHE A 121 19.54 3.91 -6.50
N ILE A 122 18.57 4.09 -7.40
CA ILE A 122 18.72 3.72 -8.82
C ILE A 122 19.89 4.48 -9.45
N LEU A 123 20.01 5.78 -9.20
CA LEU A 123 21.09 6.62 -9.71
C LEU A 123 22.47 6.14 -9.20
N SER A 124 22.59 5.87 -7.90
CA SER A 124 23.83 5.39 -7.29
C SER A 124 24.27 4.04 -7.84
N CYS A 125 23.32 3.11 -8.06
CA CYS A 125 23.60 1.83 -8.70
C CYS A 125 24.10 2.01 -10.14
N CYS A 126 23.49 2.92 -10.92
CA CYS A 126 23.90 3.17 -12.31
C CYS A 126 25.33 3.72 -12.39
N ILE A 127 25.67 4.72 -11.55
CA ILE A 127 27.00 5.36 -11.55
C ILE A 127 28.11 4.36 -11.20
N ARG A 128 27.90 3.53 -10.17
CA ARG A 128 28.95 2.62 -9.66
C ARG A 128 29.24 1.46 -10.60
N VAL A 129 28.25 0.99 -11.36
CA VAL A 129 28.49 -0.04 -12.38
C VAL A 129 29.38 0.46 -13.52
N ASP A 130 29.17 1.70 -13.96
CA ASP A 130 30.00 2.29 -15.01
C ASP A 130 31.47 2.40 -14.53
N HIS A 131 31.72 2.65 -13.24
CA HIS A 131 33.08 2.62 -12.66
C HIS A 131 33.72 1.23 -12.69
N HIS A 132 33.00 0.16 -12.30
CA HIS A 132 33.56 -1.20 -12.28
C HIS A 132 33.86 -1.77 -13.67
N GLN A 133 33.11 -1.40 -14.71
CA GLN A 133 33.42 -1.81 -16.08
C GLN A 133 34.67 -1.12 -16.64
N VAL A 134 35.14 -0.04 -16.01
CA VAL A 134 36.21 0.83 -16.52
C VAL A 134 37.52 0.69 -15.72
N SER A 135 37.56 -0.10 -14.66
CA SER A 135 38.76 -0.23 -13.82
C SER A 135 39.84 -1.15 -14.43
N ALA A 136 40.68 -0.55 -15.27
CA ALA A 136 42.08 -0.93 -15.47
C ALA A 136 42.92 0.35 -15.61
N LYS A 137 43.18 1.02 -14.47
CA LYS A 137 43.93 2.29 -14.27
C LYS A 137 43.40 3.50 -15.04
N GLN A 138 43.06 4.59 -14.36
CA GLN A 138 42.94 5.86 -15.06
C GLN A 138 43.73 6.98 -14.39
N THR A 139 44.57 7.59 -15.23
CA THR A 139 45.43 8.75 -15.02
C THR A 139 44.63 10.04 -15.29
N LYS A 140 45.25 11.18 -15.59
CA LYS A 140 44.61 12.48 -15.95
C LYS A 140 43.43 12.38 -16.95
N ILE A 141 43.31 11.27 -17.69
CA ILE A 141 42.21 10.86 -18.58
C ILE A 141 40.89 10.54 -17.83
N GLN A 142 40.95 10.16 -16.55
CA GLN A 142 39.79 9.98 -15.64
C GLN A 142 39.01 11.31 -15.44
N LYS A 143 39.68 12.46 -15.62
CA LYS A 143 39.06 13.80 -15.62
C LYS A 143 38.27 14.12 -16.91
N ILE A 144 38.52 13.40 -18.01
CA ILE A 144 37.70 13.46 -19.23
C ILE A 144 36.48 12.52 -19.12
N LEU A 145 36.62 11.40 -18.39
CA LEU A 145 35.46 10.57 -18.03
C LEU A 145 34.42 11.32 -17.18
N HIS A 146 34.85 12.28 -16.36
CA HIS A 146 34.01 13.15 -15.52
C HIS A 146 33.35 14.33 -16.28
N SER A 147 33.74 14.66 -17.53
CA SER A 147 33.06 15.69 -18.34
C SER A 147 32.07 15.14 -19.36
N VAL A 148 32.15 13.83 -19.64
CA VAL A 148 31.31 13.09 -20.60
C VAL A 148 30.43 12.03 -19.91
N GLN A 149 30.54 11.86 -18.58
CA GLN A 149 29.59 11.09 -17.73
C GLN A 149 28.19 11.75 -17.75
N TYR A 150 27.52 11.51 -18.88
CA TYR A 150 26.08 11.51 -19.12
C TYR A 150 25.32 12.82 -18.98
N HIS A 151 25.19 13.52 -20.12
CA HIS A 151 24.17 14.54 -20.39
C HIS A 151 22.73 13.98 -20.44
N SER A 152 22.50 12.69 -20.17
CA SER A 152 21.18 12.04 -20.24
C SER A 152 20.86 11.26 -18.97
N VAL A 153 19.64 11.44 -18.47
CA VAL A 153 19.08 10.73 -17.30
C VAL A 153 19.24 9.21 -17.48
N PRO A 154 19.68 8.44 -16.46
CA PRO A 154 19.79 6.99 -16.55
C PRO A 154 18.46 6.36 -16.98
N THR A 155 18.49 5.41 -17.92
CA THR A 155 17.24 4.79 -18.41
C THR A 155 16.46 4.14 -17.28
N ALA A 156 17.14 3.53 -16.30
CA ALA A 156 16.49 2.96 -15.12
C ALA A 156 15.62 3.98 -14.36
N LEU A 157 16.08 5.23 -14.22
CA LEU A 157 15.35 6.29 -13.54
C LEU A 157 14.16 6.77 -14.39
N LEU A 158 14.35 6.91 -15.70
CA LEU A 158 13.25 7.23 -16.62
C LEU A 158 12.16 6.15 -16.61
N LEU A 159 12.56 4.87 -16.55
CA LEU A 159 11.63 3.76 -16.44
C LEU A 159 10.86 3.79 -15.12
N TYR A 160 11.54 4.04 -14.00
CA TYR A 160 10.87 4.17 -12.71
C TYR A 160 9.89 5.34 -12.70
N ALA A 161 10.31 6.53 -13.12
CA ALA A 161 9.49 7.74 -13.14
C ALA A 161 8.27 7.63 -14.08
N SER A 162 8.44 6.99 -15.24
CA SER A 162 7.35 6.79 -16.22
C SER A 162 6.46 5.58 -15.96
N CYS A 163 6.85 4.69 -15.04
CA CYS A 163 6.05 3.51 -14.68
C CYS A 163 4.87 3.92 -13.78
N ALA A 164 3.66 3.53 -14.16
CA ALA A 164 2.44 3.74 -13.38
C ALA A 164 2.59 3.17 -11.96
N PHE A 165 3.03 1.91 -11.84
CA PHE A 165 3.27 1.27 -10.55
C PHE A 165 4.56 1.73 -9.85
N GLY A 166 5.40 2.52 -10.52
CA GLY A 166 6.58 3.17 -9.96
C GLY A 166 6.29 4.62 -9.55
N GLY A 167 7.10 5.53 -10.09
CA GLY A 167 7.11 6.95 -9.77
C GLY A 167 5.84 7.75 -10.14
N SER A 168 4.99 7.22 -11.03
CA SER A 168 3.88 8.01 -11.60
C SER A 168 2.57 7.92 -10.79
N LEU A 169 2.11 6.73 -10.41
CA LEU A 169 0.85 6.54 -9.68
C LEU A 169 1.07 6.07 -8.25
N TRP A 170 2.00 5.15 -8.00
CA TRP A 170 2.06 4.44 -6.70
C TRP A 170 3.09 5.01 -5.73
N SER A 171 4.18 5.62 -6.19
CA SER A 171 5.09 6.36 -5.30
C SER A 171 4.42 7.55 -4.59
N THR A 172 3.31 8.05 -5.15
CA THR A 172 2.52 9.15 -4.57
C THR A 172 1.47 8.67 -3.58
N ARG A 173 1.31 7.34 -3.46
CA ARG A 173 0.33 6.67 -2.60
C ARG A 173 0.94 6.24 -1.29
N THR A 174 0.12 6.22 -0.24
CA THR A 174 0.56 5.95 1.14
C THR A 174 0.28 4.51 1.52
N ILE A 175 0.66 3.59 0.63
CA ILE A 175 0.55 2.15 0.84
C ILE A 175 1.82 1.68 1.54
N VAL A 176 1.67 0.79 2.52
CA VAL A 176 2.80 0.18 3.25
C VAL A 176 3.86 -0.43 2.31
N ASN A 177 3.46 -1.02 1.18
CA ASN A 177 4.38 -1.58 0.19
C ASN A 177 5.29 -0.53 -0.49
N VAL A 178 4.84 0.73 -0.57
CA VAL A 178 5.68 1.84 -1.08
C VAL A 178 6.74 2.18 -0.04
N TRP A 179 6.38 2.22 1.24
CA TRP A 179 7.35 2.44 2.32
C TRP A 179 8.33 1.27 2.47
N GLU A 180 7.88 0.04 2.23
CA GLU A 180 8.74 -1.14 2.10
C GLU A 180 9.77 -0.95 0.97
N SER A 181 9.35 -0.44 -0.20
CA SER A 181 10.27 -0.09 -1.29
C SER A 181 11.27 1.01 -0.90
N ILE A 182 10.87 1.99 -0.09
CA ILE A 182 11.78 3.04 0.42
C ILE A 182 12.85 2.41 1.31
N TYR A 183 12.47 1.52 2.23
CA TYR A 183 13.43 0.81 3.07
C TYR A 183 14.37 -0.09 2.26
N VAL A 184 13.86 -0.74 1.21
CA VAL A 184 14.67 -1.56 0.29
C VAL A 184 15.75 -0.69 -0.39
N SER A 185 15.37 0.49 -0.88
CA SER A 185 16.30 1.46 -1.47
C SER A 185 17.29 2.02 -0.44
N LEU A 186 16.84 2.31 0.78
CA LEU A 186 17.71 2.78 1.86
C LEU A 186 18.76 1.73 2.25
N PHE A 187 18.34 0.47 2.41
CA PHE A 187 19.25 -0.65 2.63
C PHE A 187 20.26 -0.78 1.49
N GLY A 188 19.80 -0.68 0.24
CA GLY A 188 20.66 -0.73 -0.93
C GLY A 188 21.70 0.40 -0.98
N LEU A 189 21.33 1.63 -0.59
CA LEU A 189 22.26 2.77 -0.48
C LEU A 189 23.31 2.54 0.62
N LEU A 190 22.89 2.03 1.78
CA LEU A 190 23.80 1.70 2.88
C LEU A 190 24.76 0.57 2.52
N LEU A 191 24.26 -0.49 1.86
CA LEU A 191 25.09 -1.56 1.29
C LEU A 191 26.16 -0.99 0.37
N LEU A 192 25.75 -0.13 -0.56
CA LEU A 192 26.67 0.49 -1.50
C LEU A 192 27.77 1.23 -0.72
N GLU A 193 27.41 2.06 0.26
CA GLU A 193 28.36 2.76 1.11
C GLU A 193 29.30 1.82 1.89
N VAL A 194 28.78 0.71 2.42
CA VAL A 194 29.56 -0.35 3.06
C VAL A 194 30.57 -0.95 2.08
N LEU A 195 30.15 -1.31 0.86
CA LEU A 195 31.02 -1.90 -0.16
C LEU A 195 32.14 -0.94 -0.60
N ASP A 196 31.84 0.34 -0.77
CA ASP A 196 32.83 1.36 -1.16
C ASP A 196 33.91 1.52 -0.07
N ARG A 197 33.49 1.55 1.19
CA ARG A 197 34.40 1.58 2.34
C ARG A 197 35.23 0.32 2.46
N LEU A 198 34.62 -0.84 2.19
CA LEU A 198 35.37 -2.09 2.09
C LEU A 198 36.43 -1.97 0.99
N GLU A 199 36.16 -1.38 -0.17
CA GLU A 199 37.15 -1.26 -1.25
C GLU A 199 38.30 -0.29 -0.90
N GLN A 200 38.00 0.87 -0.32
CA GLN A 200 38.97 1.95 0.01
C GLN A 200 39.86 1.68 1.23
N SER A 201 39.81 0.49 1.84
CA SER A 201 40.43 0.20 3.14
C SER A 201 41.96 0.00 3.12
N SER A 202 42.72 0.92 2.53
CA SER A 202 44.18 0.94 2.68
C SER A 202 44.64 1.33 4.08
N ASP A 203 43.85 2.11 4.83
CA ASP A 203 44.13 2.47 6.24
C ASP A 203 43.24 1.68 7.23
N PRO A 204 43.79 0.89 8.17
CA PRO A 204 43.06 -0.18 8.86
C PRO A 204 42.25 0.24 10.09
N THR A 205 42.34 1.47 10.60
CA THR A 205 41.69 1.88 11.87
C THR A 205 40.50 2.83 11.68
N VAL A 206 40.69 3.94 10.96
CA VAL A 206 39.64 4.96 10.72
C VAL A 206 38.47 4.38 9.91
N ASN A 207 38.76 3.50 8.96
CA ASN A 207 37.73 2.93 8.10
C ASN A 207 36.85 1.90 8.83
N LYS A 208 37.35 1.26 9.91
CA LYS A 208 36.58 0.27 10.68
C LYS A 208 35.46 0.88 11.50
N GLN A 209 35.69 2.03 12.14
CA GLN A 209 34.66 2.70 12.96
C GLN A 209 33.50 3.17 12.10
N SER A 210 33.79 3.77 10.94
CA SER A 210 32.76 4.19 10.01
C SER A 210 32.00 2.99 9.42
N LEU A 211 32.69 1.91 9.07
CA LEU A 211 32.07 0.67 8.61
C LEU A 211 31.08 0.11 9.65
N ILE A 212 31.49 0.03 10.92
CA ILE A 212 30.60 -0.39 12.03
C ILE A 212 29.38 0.53 12.13
N LEU A 213 29.57 1.85 12.04
CA LEU A 213 28.48 2.81 12.10
C LEU A 213 27.43 2.55 10.99
N PHE A 214 27.86 2.39 9.74
CA PHE A 214 26.96 2.10 8.63
C PHE A 214 26.24 0.76 8.80
N MET A 215 26.93 -0.28 9.28
CA MET A 215 26.31 -1.57 9.59
C MET A 215 25.28 -1.48 10.73
N CYS A 216 25.51 -0.63 11.74
CA CYS A 216 24.54 -0.38 12.82
C CYS A 216 23.33 0.44 12.36
N ILE A 217 23.52 1.42 11.48
CA ILE A 217 22.40 2.15 10.86
C ILE A 217 21.58 1.19 10.00
N GLN A 218 22.26 0.34 9.21
CA GLN A 218 21.62 -0.66 8.38
C GLN A 218 20.85 -1.70 9.20
N SER A 219 21.37 -2.14 10.35
CA SER A 219 20.62 -3.05 11.22
C SER A 219 19.38 -2.41 11.83
N ALA A 220 19.41 -1.12 12.17
CA ALA A 220 18.19 -0.39 12.54
C ALA A 220 17.19 -0.37 11.36
N VAL A 221 17.63 0.00 10.16
CA VAL A 221 16.78 -0.03 8.95
C VAL A 221 16.16 -1.41 8.72
N VAL A 222 16.91 -2.48 8.95
CA VAL A 222 16.41 -3.86 8.82
C VAL A 222 15.26 -4.14 9.79
N VAL A 223 15.44 -3.79 11.07
CA VAL A 223 14.42 -4.01 12.09
C VAL A 223 13.17 -3.19 11.82
N TRP A 224 13.31 -1.88 11.61
CA TRP A 224 12.17 -1.00 11.41
C TRP A 224 11.40 -1.34 10.13
N GLY A 225 12.09 -1.73 9.05
CA GLY A 225 11.46 -2.27 7.84
C GLY A 225 10.73 -3.60 8.07
N THR A 226 11.25 -4.47 8.93
CA THR A 226 10.59 -5.74 9.31
C THR A 226 9.33 -5.53 10.13
N PHE A 227 9.35 -4.57 11.07
CA PHE A 227 8.15 -4.19 11.84
C PHE A 227 7.11 -3.50 10.96
N LEU A 228 7.55 -2.70 9.99
CA LEU A 228 6.65 -2.16 8.98
C LEU A 228 5.94 -3.29 8.20
N ARG A 229 6.72 -4.26 7.72
CA ARG A 229 6.19 -5.46 7.08
C ARG A 229 7.22 -6.60 7.07
N PRO A 230 6.90 -7.81 7.59
CA PRO A 230 7.87 -8.91 7.64
C PRO A 230 8.38 -9.40 6.26
N THR A 231 7.61 -9.18 5.19
CA THR A 231 8.01 -9.51 3.82
C THR A 231 9.23 -8.73 3.34
N TYR A 232 9.53 -7.59 3.97
CA TYR A 232 10.65 -6.71 3.66
C TYR A 232 11.99 -7.47 3.60
N ILE A 233 12.19 -8.41 4.54
CA ILE A 233 13.41 -9.22 4.64
C ILE A 233 13.70 -9.96 3.33
N LEU A 234 12.67 -10.43 2.63
CA LEU A 234 12.83 -11.20 1.38
C LEU A 234 13.50 -10.38 0.28
N PHE A 235 13.24 -9.07 0.22
CA PHE A 235 13.77 -8.19 -0.83
C PHE A 235 15.24 -7.82 -0.58
N ILE A 236 15.64 -7.67 0.68
CA ILE A 236 17.01 -7.31 1.05
C ILE A 236 17.94 -8.52 1.25
N LEU A 237 17.39 -9.72 1.44
CA LEU A 237 18.18 -10.90 1.78
C LEU A 237 19.30 -11.19 0.77
N PRO A 238 19.07 -11.18 -0.57
CA PRO A 238 20.15 -11.43 -1.52
C PRO A 238 21.30 -10.44 -1.36
N LEU A 239 20.98 -9.15 -1.16
CA LEU A 239 21.96 -8.09 -0.95
C LEU A 239 22.75 -8.27 0.36
N GLY A 240 22.05 -8.58 1.46
CA GLY A 240 22.69 -8.80 2.76
C GLY A 240 23.62 -10.03 2.78
N VAL A 241 23.25 -11.11 2.08
CA VAL A 241 24.12 -12.29 1.92
C VAL A 241 25.42 -11.93 1.19
N ILE A 242 25.32 -11.10 0.13
CA ILE A 242 26.48 -10.66 -0.63
C ILE A 242 27.38 -9.77 0.20
N GLU A 243 26.81 -8.81 0.93
CA GLU A 243 27.56 -7.96 1.86
C GLU A 243 28.35 -8.79 2.87
N LEU A 244 27.67 -9.74 3.52
CA LEU A 244 28.29 -10.62 4.49
C LEU A 244 29.40 -11.45 3.86
N ALA A 245 29.20 -11.97 2.65
CA ALA A 245 30.24 -12.70 1.92
C ALA A 245 31.48 -11.82 1.65
N PHE A 246 31.31 -10.57 1.23
CA PHE A 246 32.43 -9.63 1.02
C PHE A 246 33.19 -9.34 2.33
N ILE A 247 32.47 -9.12 3.44
CA ILE A 247 33.07 -8.89 4.75
C ILE A 247 33.85 -10.13 5.24
N LEU A 248 33.27 -11.33 5.09
CA LEU A 248 33.89 -12.60 5.47
C LEU A 248 35.18 -12.86 4.68
N VAL A 249 35.13 -12.68 3.36
CA VAL A 249 36.30 -12.88 2.48
C VAL A 249 37.42 -11.91 2.84
N LYS A 250 37.08 -10.64 3.12
CA LYS A 250 38.06 -9.59 3.38
C LYS A 250 38.69 -9.68 4.78
N PHE A 251 37.89 -9.91 5.81
CA PHE A 251 38.34 -9.84 7.21
C PHE A 251 38.44 -11.18 7.93
N LYS A 252 38.05 -12.30 7.30
CA LYS A 252 38.09 -13.65 7.87
C LYS A 252 37.45 -13.67 9.27
N TYR A 253 38.15 -14.14 10.31
CA TYR A 253 37.63 -14.22 11.67
C TYR A 253 37.34 -12.86 12.32
N ILE A 254 38.01 -11.77 11.89
CA ILE A 254 37.79 -10.41 12.42
C ILE A 254 36.38 -9.90 12.08
N SER A 255 35.78 -10.45 11.01
CA SER A 255 34.37 -10.17 10.65
C SER A 255 33.40 -10.39 11.81
N MET A 256 33.63 -11.40 12.67
CA MET A 256 32.77 -11.68 13.81
C MET A 256 32.73 -10.52 14.81
N ILE A 257 33.89 -9.92 15.08
CA ILE A 257 34.02 -8.75 15.96
C ILE A 257 33.38 -7.52 15.29
N LEU A 258 33.55 -7.38 13.98
CA LEU A 258 33.00 -6.26 13.21
C LEU A 258 31.47 -6.29 13.13
N CYS A 259 30.88 -7.49 13.01
CA CYS A 259 29.43 -7.69 12.94
C CYS A 259 28.76 -7.73 14.31
N LEU A 260 29.50 -7.93 15.41
CA LEU A 260 28.92 -8.01 16.75
C LEU A 260 28.10 -6.75 17.13
N PRO A 261 28.58 -5.50 16.91
CA PRO A 261 27.78 -4.30 17.18
C PRO A 261 26.48 -4.24 16.39
N SER A 262 26.48 -4.64 15.11
CA SER A 262 25.25 -4.59 14.30
C SER A 262 24.23 -5.60 14.79
N VAL A 263 24.66 -6.80 15.22
CA VAL A 263 23.80 -7.81 15.86
C VAL A 263 23.20 -7.29 17.17
N LEU A 264 24.00 -6.66 18.04
CA LEU A 264 23.49 -6.03 19.26
C LEU A 264 22.45 -4.93 18.95
N PHE A 265 22.69 -4.15 17.89
CA PHE A 265 21.71 -3.15 17.42
C PHE A 265 20.42 -3.77 16.90
N VAL A 266 20.44 -4.95 16.27
CA VAL A 266 19.22 -5.67 15.88
C VAL A 266 18.38 -5.98 17.13
N PHE A 267 19.00 -6.57 18.16
CA PHE A 267 18.29 -6.88 19.40
C PHE A 267 17.77 -5.64 20.10
N PHE A 268 18.59 -4.58 20.18
CA PHE A 268 18.19 -3.31 20.79
C PHE A 268 17.01 -2.65 20.07
N ASN A 269 17.06 -2.53 18.74
CA ASN A 269 15.96 -1.95 17.98
C ASN A 269 14.70 -2.84 18.03
N THR A 270 14.86 -4.16 18.04
CA THR A 270 13.72 -5.09 18.15
C THR A 270 13.03 -4.91 19.49
N PHE A 271 13.82 -4.81 20.57
CA PHE A 271 13.30 -4.52 21.90
C PHE A 271 12.55 -3.19 21.93
N ILE A 272 13.12 -2.12 21.36
CA ILE A 272 12.43 -0.82 21.25
C ILE A 272 11.09 -0.95 20.52
N CYS A 273 11.06 -1.61 19.36
CA CYS A 273 9.83 -1.75 18.58
C CYS A 273 8.76 -2.56 19.31
N VAL A 274 9.14 -3.67 19.98
CA VAL A 274 8.24 -4.45 20.83
C VAL A 274 7.67 -3.62 21.97
N ILE A 275 8.50 -2.82 22.64
CA ILE A 275 8.04 -1.96 23.74
C ILE A 275 7.08 -0.88 23.23
N ILE A 276 7.40 -0.21 22.11
CA ILE A 276 6.52 0.79 21.50
C ILE A 276 5.16 0.18 21.15
N ASP A 277 5.14 -0.96 20.45
CA ASP A 277 3.89 -1.63 20.09
C ASP A 277 3.13 -2.08 21.35
N THR A 278 3.80 -2.69 22.32
CA THR A 278 3.17 -3.15 23.57
C THR A 278 2.52 -2.00 24.33
N LEU A 279 3.21 -0.87 24.47
CA LEU A 279 2.66 0.32 25.13
C LEU A 279 1.47 0.89 24.36
N TYR A 280 1.58 0.97 23.03
CA TYR A 280 0.53 1.49 22.18
C TYR A 280 -0.77 0.68 22.29
N PHE A 281 -0.71 -0.64 22.13
CA PHE A 281 -1.91 -1.47 22.11
C PHE A 281 -2.56 -1.67 23.49
N HIS A 282 -1.81 -1.45 24.56
CA HIS A 282 -2.36 -1.42 25.92
C HIS A 282 -2.77 -0.02 26.38
N ASN A 283 -2.80 0.97 25.48
CA ASN A 283 -3.16 2.36 25.76
C ASN A 283 -2.34 3.01 26.89
N VAL A 284 -1.07 2.63 27.03
CA VAL A 284 -0.14 3.19 28.02
C VAL A 284 0.68 4.29 27.36
N SER A 285 0.60 5.50 27.90
CA SER A 285 1.41 6.62 27.40
C SER A 285 2.90 6.44 27.73
N LEU A 286 3.80 7.00 26.92
CA LEU A 286 5.24 6.94 27.14
C LEU A 286 5.67 7.50 28.51
N LEU A 287 4.95 8.49 29.04
CA LEU A 287 5.23 9.07 30.36
C LEU A 287 4.85 8.10 31.50
N GLN A 288 3.80 7.32 31.31
CA GLN A 288 3.35 6.30 32.27
C GLN A 288 4.20 5.04 32.21
N ALA A 289 4.91 4.79 31.11
CA ALA A 289 5.74 3.59 30.92
C ALA A 289 6.76 3.36 32.07
N PHE A 290 7.28 4.42 32.69
CA PHE A 290 8.23 4.32 33.80
C PHE A 290 7.60 3.88 35.14
N GLN A 291 6.27 3.94 35.26
CA GLN A 291 5.54 3.61 36.49
C GLN A 291 4.73 2.30 36.37
N VAL A 292 4.76 1.70 35.19
CA VAL A 292 3.93 0.53 34.86
C VAL A 292 4.75 -0.76 35.01
N ASP A 293 4.16 -1.73 35.68
CA ASP A 293 4.72 -3.07 35.82
C ASP A 293 4.53 -3.86 34.53
N PHE A 294 5.58 -3.92 33.71
CA PHE A 294 5.59 -4.61 32.42
C PHE A 294 5.34 -6.13 32.53
N SER A 295 5.51 -6.74 33.71
CA SER A 295 5.26 -8.18 33.90
C SER A 295 3.79 -8.58 33.73
N ARG A 296 2.88 -7.60 33.79
CA ARG A 296 1.44 -7.79 33.65
C ARG A 296 0.94 -7.72 32.20
N PHE A 297 1.81 -7.35 31.26
CA PHE A 297 1.47 -7.20 29.86
C PHE A 297 2.00 -8.36 29.04
N GLU A 298 1.20 -8.83 28.09
CA GLU A 298 1.71 -9.73 27.07
C GLU A 298 2.55 -8.91 26.08
N LEU A 299 3.81 -9.31 25.86
CA LEU A 299 4.69 -8.62 24.92
C LEU A 299 4.19 -8.82 23.49
N ILE A 300 3.95 -7.71 22.79
CA ILE A 300 3.41 -7.73 21.43
C ILE A 300 4.57 -7.70 20.44
N TYR A 301 4.88 -8.86 19.87
CA TYR A 301 5.78 -8.97 18.74
C TYR A 301 5.00 -9.10 17.43
N THR A 302 4.71 -7.95 16.80
CA THR A 302 3.85 -7.83 15.62
C THR A 302 4.35 -8.62 14.40
N PRO A 303 5.66 -8.70 14.06
CA PRO A 303 6.13 -9.55 12.97
C PRO A 303 5.77 -11.02 13.14
N TYR A 304 5.86 -11.54 14.36
CA TYR A 304 5.51 -12.93 14.64
C TYR A 304 4.01 -13.17 14.48
N ARG A 305 3.16 -12.30 15.06
CA ARG A 305 1.70 -12.38 14.91
C ARG A 305 1.28 -12.31 13.43
N PHE A 306 1.93 -11.44 12.65
CA PHE A 306 1.71 -11.34 11.21
C PHE A 306 2.05 -12.66 10.49
N LEU A 307 3.20 -13.27 10.77
CA LEU A 307 3.62 -14.51 10.14
C LEU A 307 2.73 -15.69 10.54
N THR A 308 2.36 -15.82 11.81
CA THR A 308 1.48 -16.91 12.27
C THR A 308 0.09 -16.79 11.67
N TYR A 309 -0.46 -15.58 11.60
CA TYR A 309 -1.77 -15.33 10.97
C TYR A 309 -1.77 -15.72 9.49
N ASN A 310 -0.76 -15.27 8.73
CA ASN A 310 -0.68 -15.49 7.28
C ASN A 310 -0.19 -16.90 6.89
N SER A 311 0.34 -17.67 7.84
CA SER A 311 0.69 -19.08 7.61
C SER A 311 -0.53 -20.00 7.64
N ASN A 312 -1.65 -19.56 8.22
CA ASN A 312 -2.87 -20.34 8.30
C ASN A 312 -3.72 -20.21 7.02
N SER A 313 -3.82 -21.30 6.25
CA SER A 313 -4.57 -21.35 5.00
C SER A 313 -6.06 -21.00 5.16
N TYR A 314 -6.66 -21.24 6.32
CA TYR A 314 -8.05 -20.87 6.62
C TYR A 314 -8.23 -19.35 6.52
N HIS A 315 -7.35 -18.57 7.14
CA HIS A 315 -7.39 -17.10 7.11
C HIS A 315 -7.02 -16.53 5.74
N VAL A 316 -6.14 -17.19 5.00
CA VAL A 316 -5.72 -16.70 3.68
C VAL A 316 -6.80 -16.96 2.62
N SER A 317 -7.57 -18.05 2.75
CA SER A 317 -8.63 -18.40 1.81
C SER A 317 -9.77 -17.37 1.75
N SER A 318 -10.05 -16.65 2.85
CA SER A 318 -11.04 -15.57 2.86
C SER A 318 -10.64 -14.36 2.04
N HIS A 319 -9.37 -14.23 1.65
CA HIS A 319 -8.85 -13.15 0.81
C HIS A 319 -8.68 -13.55 -0.67
N GLY A 320 -9.21 -14.71 -1.06
CA GLY A 320 -9.11 -15.24 -2.42
C GLY A 320 -7.85 -16.06 -2.66
N LEU A 321 -8.01 -17.10 -3.48
CA LEU A 321 -6.94 -18.02 -3.85
C LEU A 321 -6.49 -17.73 -5.29
N HIS A 322 -5.18 -17.63 -5.50
CA HIS A 322 -4.57 -17.43 -6.81
C HIS A 322 -3.67 -18.61 -7.18
N SER A 323 -3.42 -18.75 -8.48
CA SER A 323 -2.43 -19.70 -8.99
C SER A 323 -1.03 -19.31 -8.53
N ARG A 324 -0.15 -20.31 -8.31
CA ARG A 324 1.26 -20.11 -7.97
C ARG A 324 2.03 -19.29 -9.02
N PHE A 325 1.51 -19.20 -10.23
CA PHE A 325 2.13 -18.47 -11.34
C PHE A 325 1.62 -17.03 -11.49
N THR A 326 0.63 -16.60 -10.69
CA THR A 326 0.00 -15.28 -10.83
C THR A 326 1.03 -14.15 -10.70
N HIS A 327 1.95 -14.22 -9.74
CA HIS A 327 3.01 -13.21 -9.61
C HIS A 327 3.86 -13.05 -10.89
N PHE A 328 4.30 -14.15 -11.50
CA PHE A 328 5.19 -14.14 -12.67
C PHE A 328 4.47 -13.85 -13.98
N LEU A 329 3.27 -14.39 -14.18
CA LEU A 329 2.57 -14.35 -15.47
C LEU A 329 1.54 -13.20 -15.56
N ILE A 330 1.09 -12.66 -14.42
CA ILE A 330 0.07 -11.60 -14.39
C ILE A 330 0.65 -10.35 -13.73
N ASN A 331 1.19 -10.46 -12.51
CA ASN A 331 1.60 -9.27 -11.76
C ASN A 331 2.87 -8.64 -12.32
N TRP A 332 3.86 -9.42 -12.79
CA TRP A 332 5.03 -8.87 -13.48
C TRP A 332 4.67 -8.10 -14.75
N PRO A 333 3.92 -8.67 -15.73
CA PRO A 333 3.47 -7.90 -16.90
C PRO A 333 2.67 -6.65 -16.54
N LEU A 334 1.83 -6.73 -15.51
CA LEU A 334 1.05 -5.60 -15.03
C LEU A 334 1.95 -4.47 -14.48
N ILE A 335 2.91 -4.81 -13.62
CA ILE A 335 3.77 -3.83 -12.92
C ILE A 335 4.85 -3.29 -13.85
N PHE A 336 5.58 -4.19 -14.52
CA PHE A 336 6.76 -3.84 -15.31
C PHE A 336 6.47 -3.70 -16.80
N GLY A 337 5.26 -3.97 -17.26
CA GLY A 337 4.95 -4.07 -18.69
C GLY A 337 5.43 -5.38 -19.32
N PRO A 338 4.74 -5.86 -20.38
CA PRO A 338 5.03 -7.16 -20.98
C PRO A 338 6.44 -7.24 -21.58
N ILE A 339 6.93 -6.13 -22.15
CA ILE A 339 8.25 -6.08 -22.78
C ILE A 339 9.37 -6.20 -21.75
N PHE A 340 9.29 -5.48 -20.63
CA PHE A 340 10.34 -5.53 -19.63
C PHE A 340 10.25 -6.80 -18.78
N THR A 341 9.05 -7.35 -18.62
CA THR A 341 8.86 -8.69 -18.07
C THR A 341 9.59 -9.73 -18.92
N PHE A 342 9.41 -9.69 -20.24
CA PHE A 342 10.16 -10.55 -21.14
C PHE A 342 11.67 -10.35 -21.01
N ARG A 343 12.13 -9.09 -20.87
CA ARG A 343 13.55 -8.80 -20.62
C ARG A 343 14.03 -9.42 -19.32
N LEU A 344 13.29 -9.31 -18.21
CA LEU A 344 13.61 -9.92 -16.93
C LEU A 344 13.76 -11.44 -17.04
N PHE A 345 12.89 -12.14 -17.77
CA PHE A 345 13.03 -13.58 -18.01
C PHE A 345 14.28 -13.93 -18.83
N THR A 346 14.68 -13.08 -19.78
CA THR A 346 15.86 -13.31 -20.63
C THR A 346 17.19 -12.84 -20.04
N GLN A 347 17.21 -12.24 -18.83
CA GLN A 347 18.44 -11.74 -18.22
C GLN A 347 19.52 -12.81 -18.02
N PRO A 348 19.23 -14.03 -17.50
CA PRO A 348 20.26 -15.04 -17.27
C PRO A 348 20.98 -15.50 -18.55
N LEU A 349 20.32 -15.35 -19.69
CA LEU A 349 20.85 -15.71 -21.01
C LEU A 349 21.83 -14.65 -21.55
N GLN A 350 21.86 -13.46 -20.96
CA GLN A 350 22.76 -12.38 -21.35
C GLN A 350 23.96 -12.38 -20.39
N ARG A 351 25.19 -12.53 -20.90
CA ARG A 351 26.43 -12.41 -20.11
C ARG A 351 26.59 -10.96 -19.60
N ARG A 352 26.02 -10.65 -18.43
CA ARG A 352 25.97 -9.31 -17.83
C ARG A 352 26.89 -9.19 -16.61
N SER A 353 27.02 -7.97 -16.09
CA SER A 353 27.84 -7.67 -14.92
C SER A 353 27.31 -8.38 -13.67
N ILE A 354 28.20 -8.62 -12.70
CA ILE A 354 27.88 -9.22 -11.40
C ILE A 354 26.75 -8.42 -10.72
N SER A 355 26.81 -7.09 -10.74
CA SER A 355 25.77 -6.20 -10.20
C SER A 355 24.38 -6.43 -10.80
N SER A 356 24.30 -6.70 -12.11
CA SER A 356 23.05 -7.00 -12.80
C SER A 356 22.49 -8.34 -12.37
N CYS A 357 23.36 -9.35 -12.20
CA CYS A 357 22.98 -10.67 -11.68
C CYS A 357 22.42 -10.56 -10.26
N ILE A 358 23.10 -9.82 -9.39
CA ILE A 358 22.67 -9.58 -8.00
C ILE A 358 21.29 -8.93 -7.97
N ALA A 359 21.09 -7.84 -8.71
CA ALA A 359 19.80 -7.15 -8.76
C ALA A 359 18.69 -8.03 -9.37
N TRP A 360 19.01 -8.88 -10.34
CA TRP A 360 18.05 -9.83 -10.90
C TRP A 360 17.64 -10.89 -9.87
N ILE A 361 18.59 -11.43 -9.09
CA ILE A 361 18.29 -12.32 -7.97
C ILE A 361 17.41 -11.62 -6.95
N SER A 362 17.66 -10.34 -6.64
CA SER A 362 16.82 -9.50 -5.76
C SER A 362 15.40 -9.24 -6.29
N VAL A 363 15.10 -9.55 -7.55
CA VAL A 363 13.73 -9.53 -8.09
C VAL A 363 13.11 -10.93 -8.05
N VAL A 364 13.85 -11.94 -8.51
CA VAL A 364 13.33 -13.30 -8.67
C VAL A 364 13.11 -14.00 -7.34
N PHE A 365 14.07 -13.90 -6.41
CA PHE A 365 14.00 -14.56 -5.11
C PHE A 365 12.74 -14.16 -4.30
N PRO A 366 12.47 -12.87 -4.03
CA PRO A 366 11.26 -12.50 -3.29
C PRO A 366 9.98 -12.85 -4.06
N THR A 367 9.97 -12.70 -5.40
CA THR A 367 8.82 -13.08 -6.23
C THR A 367 8.51 -14.57 -6.08
N PHE A 368 9.54 -15.43 -6.11
CA PHE A 368 9.38 -16.87 -5.94
C PHE A 368 8.82 -17.21 -4.55
N VAL A 369 9.40 -16.67 -3.48
CA VAL A 369 8.96 -16.95 -2.11
C VAL A 369 7.52 -16.48 -1.89
N LEU A 370 7.17 -15.27 -2.34
CA LEU A 370 5.79 -14.74 -2.22
C LEU A 370 4.79 -15.54 -3.06
N SER A 371 5.22 -16.19 -4.14
CA SER A 371 4.37 -17.07 -4.95
C SER A 371 3.97 -18.37 -4.24
N ILE A 372 4.70 -18.78 -3.20
CA ILE A 372 4.36 -19.91 -2.34
C ILE A 372 3.19 -19.58 -1.41
N ILE A 373 2.79 -18.31 -1.29
CA ILE A 373 1.59 -17.88 -0.58
C ILE A 373 0.42 -17.81 -1.59
N PRO A 374 -0.75 -18.42 -1.29
CA PRO A 374 -1.83 -18.54 -2.28
C PRO A 374 -2.56 -17.21 -2.54
N HIS A 375 -2.43 -16.23 -1.63
CA HIS A 375 -2.91 -14.87 -1.85
C HIS A 375 -1.83 -14.04 -2.54
N GLN A 376 -2.08 -13.66 -3.80
CA GLN A 376 -1.09 -13.04 -4.69
C GLN A 376 -1.61 -11.75 -5.31
N GLU A 377 -1.36 -10.64 -4.63
CA GLU A 377 -1.71 -9.32 -5.14
C GLU A 377 -0.50 -8.63 -5.78
N ALA A 378 -0.73 -7.83 -6.81
CA ALA A 378 0.33 -7.10 -7.50
C ALA A 378 1.12 -6.17 -6.55
N ARG A 379 0.46 -5.57 -5.54
CA ARG A 379 1.12 -4.66 -4.59
C ARG A 379 2.23 -5.29 -3.77
N PHE A 380 2.25 -6.62 -3.61
CA PHE A 380 3.32 -7.29 -2.88
C PHE A 380 4.66 -7.27 -3.62
N LEU A 381 4.67 -6.97 -4.92
CA LEU A 381 5.90 -6.93 -5.73
C LEU A 381 6.44 -5.51 -5.96
N ILE A 382 5.80 -4.45 -5.43
CA ILE A 382 6.30 -3.07 -5.53
C ILE A 382 7.77 -2.97 -5.08
N PRO A 383 8.20 -3.57 -3.95
CA PRO A 383 9.58 -3.40 -3.50
C PRO A 383 10.63 -4.02 -4.45
N CYS A 384 10.23 -4.82 -5.44
CA CYS A 384 11.12 -5.28 -6.52
C CYS A 384 11.39 -4.20 -7.58
N LEU A 385 10.58 -3.13 -7.67
CA LEU A 385 10.68 -2.11 -8.71
C LEU A 385 12.06 -1.46 -8.84
N PRO A 386 12.74 -1.04 -7.76
CA PRO A 386 14.06 -0.41 -7.88
C PRO A 386 15.07 -1.35 -8.56
N TYR A 387 15.08 -2.63 -8.17
CA TYR A 387 15.96 -3.64 -8.77
C TYR A 387 15.57 -3.98 -10.21
N ALA A 388 14.28 -4.15 -10.49
CA ALA A 388 13.79 -4.46 -11.83
C ALA A 388 14.11 -3.32 -12.82
N CYS A 389 13.88 -2.07 -12.41
CA CYS A 389 14.20 -0.88 -13.21
C CYS A 389 15.70 -0.78 -13.46
N PHE A 390 16.53 -1.07 -12.45
CA PHE A 390 17.98 -1.09 -12.61
C PHE A 390 18.46 -2.16 -13.61
N VAL A 391 17.99 -3.40 -13.46
CA VAL A 391 18.35 -4.53 -14.35
C VAL A 391 17.93 -4.24 -15.79
N VAL A 392 16.70 -3.79 -16.00
CA VAL A 392 16.18 -3.48 -17.33
C VAL A 392 16.86 -2.24 -17.91
N GLY A 393 16.99 -1.17 -17.13
CA GLY A 393 17.64 0.07 -17.55
C GLY A 393 19.08 -0.16 -18.01
N GLN A 394 19.87 -0.89 -17.21
CA GLN A 394 21.24 -1.25 -17.60
C GLN A 394 21.28 -2.09 -18.89
N SER A 395 20.31 -2.99 -19.07
CA SER A 395 20.23 -3.81 -20.29
C SER A 395 19.93 -2.99 -21.54
N VAL A 396 19.07 -1.96 -21.41
CA VAL A 396 18.70 -1.02 -22.47
C VAL A 396 19.87 -0.08 -22.76
N ASP A 397 20.47 0.53 -21.75
CA ASP A 397 21.61 1.45 -21.89
C ASP A 397 22.77 0.78 -22.60
N ALA A 398 23.12 -0.45 -22.21
CA ALA A 398 24.15 -1.22 -22.91
C ALA A 398 23.77 -1.50 -24.38
N LYS A 399 22.50 -1.81 -24.68
CA LYS A 399 22.08 -2.05 -26.06
C LYS A 399 22.15 -0.78 -26.90
N VAL A 400 21.75 0.37 -26.35
CA VAL A 400 21.84 1.69 -26.99
C VAL A 400 23.29 2.06 -27.25
N ARG A 401 24.19 1.88 -26.27
CA ARG A 401 25.64 2.13 -26.41
C ARG A 401 26.28 1.35 -27.55
N HIS A 402 25.87 0.10 -27.77
CA HIS A 402 26.43 -0.77 -28.82
C HIS A 402 25.73 -0.67 -30.18
N THR A 403 24.63 0.09 -30.31
CA THR A 403 23.90 0.25 -31.58
C THR A 403 24.39 1.51 -32.29
N LYS A 404 24.79 1.40 -33.57
CA LYS A 404 25.23 2.58 -34.35
C LYS A 404 24.05 3.56 -34.50
N ARG A 405 24.32 4.87 -34.38
CA ARG A 405 23.31 5.96 -34.36
C ARG A 405 22.41 6.03 -35.61
N LYS A 406 22.83 5.44 -36.74
CA LYS A 406 22.05 5.33 -37.99
C LYS A 406 21.12 4.11 -38.02
N ASP A 407 21.31 3.15 -37.11
CA ASP A 407 20.52 1.92 -36.97
C ASP A 407 19.71 1.95 -35.67
N VAL A 408 19.13 3.10 -35.30
CA VAL A 408 18.07 3.10 -34.27
C VAL A 408 16.91 2.30 -34.86
N SER A 409 16.96 1.00 -34.60
CA SER A 409 16.09 0.00 -35.18
C SER A 409 14.63 0.33 -34.87
N CYS A 410 13.74 0.05 -35.82
CA CYS A 410 12.29 0.04 -35.61
C CYS A 410 11.90 -0.69 -34.30
N THR A 411 12.69 -1.68 -33.87
CA THR A 411 12.52 -2.39 -32.59
C THR A 411 12.62 -1.48 -31.37
N CYS A 412 13.57 -0.54 -31.31
CA CYS A 412 13.73 0.36 -30.16
C CYS A 412 12.55 1.36 -30.07
N ILE A 413 12.13 1.90 -31.22
CA ILE A 413 10.96 2.78 -31.31
C ILE A 413 9.70 1.99 -30.89
N SER A 414 9.54 0.77 -31.39
CA SER A 414 8.40 -0.10 -31.02
C SER A 414 8.34 -0.39 -29.52
N ILE A 415 9.48 -0.62 -28.87
CA ILE A 415 9.54 -0.85 -27.42
C ILE A 415 9.06 0.39 -26.65
N ILE A 416 9.50 1.59 -27.05
CA ILE A 416 9.09 2.84 -26.41
C ILE A 416 7.60 3.10 -26.63
N VAL A 417 7.10 2.92 -27.86
CA VAL A 417 5.69 3.12 -28.19
C VAL A 417 4.81 2.16 -27.39
N LEU A 418 5.18 0.88 -27.33
CA LEU A 418 4.45 -0.13 -26.55
C LEU A 418 4.51 0.15 -25.04
N TRP A 419 5.65 0.66 -24.54
CA TRP A 419 5.76 1.11 -23.15
C TRP A 419 4.80 2.26 -22.86
N ILE A 420 4.84 3.33 -23.66
CA ILE A 420 3.96 4.50 -23.49
C ILE A 420 2.49 4.08 -23.56
N PHE A 421 2.13 3.25 -24.53
CA PHE A 421 0.77 2.73 -24.69
C PHE A 421 0.32 1.93 -23.45
N HIS A 422 1.17 1.03 -22.96
CA HIS A 422 0.90 0.27 -21.74
C HIS A 422 0.72 1.18 -20.52
N GLN A 423 1.64 2.12 -20.29
CA GLN A 423 1.56 3.04 -19.16
C GLN A 423 0.32 3.95 -19.26
N PHE A 424 -0.03 4.40 -20.46
CA PHE A 424 -1.25 5.16 -20.70
C PHE A 424 -2.51 4.38 -20.31
N ILE A 425 -2.63 3.10 -20.72
CA ILE A 425 -3.75 2.25 -20.33
C ILE A 425 -3.83 2.10 -18.81
N LEU A 426 -2.70 1.85 -18.14
CA LEU A 426 -2.67 1.69 -16.69
C LEU A 426 -3.06 2.98 -15.96
N ILE A 427 -2.54 4.13 -16.39
CA ILE A 427 -2.90 5.43 -15.80
C ILE A 427 -4.38 5.73 -16.03
N LEU A 428 -4.90 5.47 -17.24
CA LEU A 428 -6.32 5.66 -17.54
C LEU A 428 -7.20 4.76 -16.67
N PHE A 429 -6.87 3.48 -16.55
CA PHE A 429 -7.69 2.52 -15.80
C PHE A 429 -7.60 2.74 -14.29
N TYR A 430 -6.39 2.71 -13.73
CA TYR A 430 -6.18 2.77 -12.28
C TYR A 430 -6.16 4.20 -11.73
N GLY A 431 -5.71 5.17 -12.52
CA GLY A 431 -5.65 6.57 -12.10
C GLY A 431 -6.95 7.34 -12.34
N TYR A 432 -7.71 7.01 -13.39
CA TYR A 432 -8.94 7.72 -13.74
C TYR A 432 -10.19 6.86 -13.56
N LEU A 433 -10.43 5.85 -14.40
CA LEU A 433 -11.72 5.13 -14.45
C LEU A 433 -12.11 4.52 -13.09
N HIS A 434 -11.17 3.91 -12.38
CA HIS A 434 -11.45 3.23 -11.11
C HIS A 434 -11.65 4.21 -9.93
N GLN A 435 -11.08 5.41 -9.96
CA GLN A 435 -10.98 6.27 -8.76
C GLN A 435 -11.34 7.76 -8.98
N ALA A 436 -11.70 8.20 -10.19
CA ALA A 436 -12.01 9.60 -10.48
C ALA A 436 -13.21 10.13 -9.68
N GLY A 437 -14.23 9.29 -9.43
CA GLY A 437 -15.36 9.65 -8.57
C GLY A 437 -14.92 9.96 -7.13
N LEU A 438 -13.95 9.20 -6.60
CA LEU A 438 -13.38 9.44 -5.26
C LEU A 438 -12.58 10.75 -5.22
N PHE A 439 -11.79 11.06 -6.25
CA PHE A 439 -11.05 12.31 -6.31
C PHE A 439 -11.98 13.53 -6.39
N SER A 440 -13.01 13.47 -7.23
CA SER A 440 -14.07 14.48 -7.28
C SER A 440 -14.76 14.64 -5.93
N TYR A 441 -15.09 13.52 -5.28
CA TYR A 441 -15.65 13.51 -3.95
C TYR A 441 -14.74 14.19 -2.92
N MET A 442 -13.45 13.84 -2.87
CA MET A 442 -12.47 14.42 -1.93
C MET A 442 -12.35 15.94 -2.08
N ARG A 443 -12.43 16.47 -3.31
CA ARG A 443 -12.47 17.91 -3.56
C ARG A 443 -13.75 18.58 -3.04
N THR A 444 -14.83 17.81 -2.95
CA THR A 444 -16.10 18.22 -2.32
C THR A 444 -16.18 17.88 -0.85
N ILE A 445 -15.09 17.47 -0.20
CA ILE A 445 -14.97 17.54 1.25
C ILE A 445 -14.41 18.93 1.59
N PRO A 446 -15.24 19.98 1.79
CA PRO A 446 -14.72 21.20 2.35
C PRO A 446 -15.48 21.66 3.60
N SER A 447 -14.77 22.47 4.39
CA SER A 447 -15.25 23.72 4.99
C SER A 447 -16.71 23.77 5.43
N ASN A 448 -16.94 23.69 6.74
CA ASN A 448 -18.14 24.22 7.40
C ASN A 448 -19.49 23.92 6.71
N VAL A 449 -19.74 22.68 6.28
CA VAL A 449 -21.10 22.31 5.87
C VAL A 449 -21.97 22.24 7.12
N THR A 450 -22.74 23.30 7.36
CA THR A 450 -23.75 23.38 8.41
C THR A 450 -25.00 22.62 7.93
N GLY A 451 -24.93 21.29 7.94
CA GLY A 451 -26.05 20.46 7.50
C GLY A 451 -25.77 18.97 7.59
N CYS A 452 -26.85 18.19 7.57
CA CYS A 452 -26.82 16.74 7.47
C CYS A 452 -26.29 16.29 6.11
N VAL A 453 -25.25 15.45 6.08
CA VAL A 453 -24.68 14.90 4.85
C VAL A 453 -24.59 13.38 4.93
N THR A 454 -25.24 12.67 4.01
CA THR A 454 -25.03 11.22 3.86
C THR A 454 -24.13 10.96 2.67
N HIS A 455 -23.13 10.12 2.87
CA HIS A 455 -22.14 9.75 1.87
C HIS A 455 -22.36 8.28 1.50
N VAL A 456 -22.66 7.99 0.24
CA VAL A 456 -22.87 6.64 -0.26
C VAL A 456 -21.78 6.32 -1.28
N PHE A 457 -21.01 5.26 -1.03
CA PHE A 457 -19.97 4.77 -1.93
C PHE A 457 -20.44 3.50 -2.60
N PHE A 458 -20.48 3.47 -3.93
CA PHE A 458 -20.95 2.33 -4.71
C PHE A 458 -19.84 1.86 -5.64
N ARG A 459 -19.39 0.61 -5.49
CA ARG A 459 -18.34 0.00 -6.33
C ARG A 459 -17.04 0.81 -6.43
N THR A 460 -16.78 1.67 -5.47
CA THR A 460 -15.53 2.43 -5.31
C THR A 460 -14.92 2.12 -3.96
N TYR A 461 -13.64 2.47 -3.80
CA TYR A 461 -13.02 2.47 -2.48
C TYR A 461 -13.78 3.41 -1.52
N MET A 462 -13.90 2.98 -0.27
CA MET A 462 -14.34 3.84 0.82
C MET A 462 -13.29 4.95 1.04
N PRO A 463 -13.69 6.21 1.24
CA PRO A 463 -12.75 7.28 1.52
C PRO A 463 -12.17 7.09 2.93
N PRO A 464 -10.98 7.65 3.19
CA PRO A 464 -10.53 7.80 4.56
C PRO A 464 -11.54 8.61 5.38
N ARG A 465 -11.95 8.10 6.56
CA ARG A 465 -12.93 8.78 7.40
C ARG A 465 -12.30 9.94 8.15
N PHE A 466 -10.98 9.95 8.33
CA PHE A 466 -10.29 11.09 8.96
C PHE A 466 -10.58 12.42 8.24
N LEU A 467 -10.84 12.40 6.92
CA LEU A 467 -11.21 13.59 6.15
C LEU A 467 -12.58 14.18 6.52
N LEU A 468 -13.47 13.39 7.13
CA LEU A 468 -14.78 13.87 7.59
C LEU A 468 -14.69 14.76 8.83
N ASN A 469 -13.53 14.72 9.52
CA ASN A 469 -13.21 15.49 10.71
C ASN A 469 -14.29 15.39 11.81
N ILE A 470 -14.64 14.15 12.17
CA ILE A 470 -15.63 13.84 13.20
C ILE A 470 -14.85 13.60 14.52
N PRO A 471 -15.04 14.41 15.57
CA PRO A 471 -14.36 14.19 16.86
C PRO A 471 -14.89 12.95 17.58
N LEU A 472 -13.99 12.18 18.22
CA LEU A 472 -14.32 10.93 18.91
C LEU A 472 -15.35 11.12 20.05
N GLU A 473 -15.23 12.22 20.82
CA GLU A 473 -16.08 12.53 21.99
C GLU A 473 -17.56 12.76 21.65
N LYS A 474 -17.88 13.15 20.41
CA LYS A 474 -19.28 13.35 19.98
C LYS A 474 -20.01 12.04 19.67
N SER A 475 -19.33 10.89 19.72
CA SER A 475 -19.96 9.59 19.46
C SER A 475 -20.47 8.89 20.73
N SER A 476 -19.90 9.18 21.90
CA SER A 476 -20.10 8.39 23.13
C SER A 476 -21.03 9.01 24.18
N HIS A 477 -21.26 10.33 24.15
CA HIS A 477 -22.17 11.01 25.06
C HIS A 477 -23.18 11.84 24.27
N TYR A 478 -24.40 11.30 24.20
CA TYR A 478 -25.54 11.74 23.39
C TYR A 478 -25.43 11.41 21.89
N PRO A 479 -26.36 10.61 21.31
CA PRO A 479 -26.53 10.50 19.86
C PRO A 479 -27.19 11.77 19.29
N SER A 480 -26.75 12.95 19.72
CA SER A 480 -27.17 14.22 19.16
C SER A 480 -26.35 14.50 17.90
N GLN A 481 -26.90 14.02 16.77
CA GLN A 481 -26.80 14.69 15.47
C GLN A 481 -25.37 15.03 14.99
N SER A 482 -24.41 14.10 15.05
CA SER A 482 -23.40 14.11 13.99
C SER A 482 -24.09 13.62 12.72
N CYS A 483 -24.72 14.55 12.01
CA CYS A 483 -25.57 14.22 10.88
C CYS A 483 -24.78 13.87 9.61
N LYS A 484 -23.60 13.28 9.79
CA LYS A 484 -22.71 12.79 8.74
C LYS A 484 -22.71 11.26 8.78
N SER A 485 -23.46 10.62 7.90
CA SER A 485 -23.48 9.15 7.81
C SER A 485 -22.71 8.67 6.57
N LEU A 486 -21.95 7.59 6.72
CA LEU A 486 -21.23 6.96 5.62
C LEU A 486 -21.79 5.55 5.39
N ILE A 487 -22.18 5.25 4.16
CA ILE A 487 -22.73 3.96 3.74
C ILE A 487 -21.84 3.41 2.63
N ASP A 488 -21.31 2.22 2.84
CA ASP A 488 -20.49 1.50 1.87
C ASP A 488 -21.30 0.42 1.15
N LEU A 489 -21.27 0.46 -0.18
CA LEU A 489 -21.89 -0.48 -1.11
C LEU A 489 -20.85 -1.03 -2.10
N GLY A 490 -19.57 -1.08 -1.73
CA GLY A 490 -18.42 -1.47 -2.56
C GLY A 490 -18.57 -2.79 -3.32
N GLY A 491 -19.28 -3.78 -2.77
CA GLY A 491 -19.57 -5.07 -3.43
C GLY A 491 -21.03 -5.26 -3.87
N SER A 492 -21.87 -4.25 -3.72
CA SER A 492 -23.32 -4.40 -3.89
C SER A 492 -23.79 -4.30 -5.34
N ASN A 493 -24.96 -4.88 -5.61
CA ASN A 493 -25.66 -4.75 -6.88
C ASN A 493 -26.47 -3.44 -6.96
N VAL A 494 -26.81 -3.03 -8.18
CA VAL A 494 -27.60 -1.82 -8.44
C VAL A 494 -28.97 -1.86 -7.73
N THR A 495 -29.53 -3.05 -7.52
CA THR A 495 -30.78 -3.23 -6.77
C THR A 495 -30.65 -2.80 -5.31
N ILE A 496 -29.54 -3.14 -4.64
CA ILE A 496 -29.26 -2.73 -3.27
C ILE A 496 -29.07 -1.21 -3.22
N LEU A 497 -28.34 -0.63 -4.17
CA LEU A 497 -28.19 0.82 -4.29
C LEU A 497 -29.55 1.53 -4.38
N ASN A 498 -30.44 1.05 -5.25
CA ASN A 498 -31.78 1.61 -5.41
C ASN A 498 -32.60 1.49 -4.12
N ASN A 499 -32.54 0.34 -3.45
CA ASN A 499 -33.22 0.14 -2.17
C ASN A 499 -32.70 1.09 -1.09
N THR A 500 -31.37 1.24 -0.98
CA THR A 500 -30.74 2.16 -0.03
C THR A 500 -31.13 3.61 -0.31
N ILE A 501 -31.07 4.06 -1.57
CA ILE A 501 -31.48 5.42 -1.94
C ILE A 501 -32.97 5.65 -1.66
N ASN A 502 -33.83 4.67 -1.96
CA ASN A 502 -35.26 4.78 -1.70
C ASN A 502 -35.56 4.82 -0.20
N HIS A 503 -34.90 3.98 0.59
CA HIS A 503 -35.01 4.00 2.05
C HIS A 503 -34.56 5.34 2.64
N LEU A 504 -33.44 5.90 2.16
CA LEU A 504 -32.96 7.22 2.57
C LEU A 504 -33.96 8.33 2.21
N LYS A 505 -34.60 8.25 1.03
CA LYS A 505 -35.66 9.19 0.63
C LYS A 505 -36.91 9.12 1.52
N THR A 506 -37.29 7.93 2.01
CA THR A 506 -38.54 7.71 2.73
C THR A 506 -38.43 7.87 4.25
N TYR A 507 -37.34 7.40 4.87
CA TYR A 507 -37.25 7.26 6.33
C TYR A 507 -36.48 8.36 7.05
N GLN A 508 -35.55 9.02 6.37
CA GLN A 508 -34.91 10.20 6.92
C GLN A 508 -35.77 11.42 6.51
N ASN A 509 -36.22 12.20 7.50
CA ASN A 509 -36.67 13.58 7.29
C ASN A 509 -35.47 14.39 6.76
N PHE A 510 -35.16 14.19 5.47
CA PHE A 510 -33.89 14.54 4.85
C PHE A 510 -33.85 16.04 4.53
N SER A 511 -33.62 16.89 5.52
CA SER A 511 -33.19 18.29 5.28
C SER A 511 -31.68 18.37 4.95
N GLY A 512 -31.15 17.36 4.27
CA GLY A 512 -29.72 17.11 4.12
C GLY A 512 -29.25 16.90 2.68
N ILE A 513 -27.93 16.85 2.51
CA ILE A 513 -27.22 16.63 1.24
C ILE A 513 -26.86 15.15 1.13
N LEU A 514 -27.18 14.50 0.02
CA LEU A 514 -26.74 13.13 -0.29
C LEU A 514 -25.65 13.18 -1.34
N LYS A 515 -24.47 12.61 -1.03
CA LYS A 515 -23.33 12.48 -1.94
C LYS A 515 -23.20 11.03 -2.36
N LEU A 516 -23.42 10.73 -3.64
CA LEU A 516 -23.23 9.41 -4.22
C LEU A 516 -21.92 9.38 -5.01
N VAL A 517 -21.07 8.42 -4.68
CA VAL A 517 -19.77 8.22 -5.31
C VAL A 517 -19.78 6.87 -6.03
N SER A 518 -19.33 6.86 -7.28
CA SER A 518 -19.31 5.69 -8.16
C SER A 518 -18.02 5.67 -9.01
N PRO A 519 -17.67 4.56 -9.68
CA PRO A 519 -16.55 4.55 -10.62
C PRO A 519 -16.77 5.63 -11.68
N ALA A 520 -15.72 6.40 -11.99
CA ALA A 520 -15.75 7.56 -12.88
C ALA A 520 -16.73 8.73 -12.53
N GLY A 521 -17.73 8.52 -11.67
CA GLY A 521 -18.84 9.47 -11.44
C GLY A 521 -19.02 9.91 -9.99
N PHE A 522 -19.46 11.16 -9.82
CA PHE A 522 -19.79 11.75 -8.52
C PHE A 522 -21.06 12.60 -8.63
N ALA A 523 -22.04 12.37 -7.76
CA ALA A 523 -23.31 13.08 -7.76
C ALA A 523 -23.65 13.66 -6.38
N ILE A 524 -24.21 14.88 -6.36
CA ILE A 524 -24.75 15.54 -5.17
C ILE A 524 -26.26 15.72 -5.36
N LEU A 525 -27.04 15.27 -4.39
CA LEU A 525 -28.48 15.39 -4.34
C LEU A 525 -28.85 16.29 -3.15
N ILE A 526 -29.56 17.39 -3.39
CA ILE A 526 -30.02 18.35 -2.37
C ILE A 526 -31.56 18.36 -2.40
N ARG A 527 -32.23 18.26 -1.25
CA ARG A 527 -33.69 18.11 -1.19
C ARG A 527 -34.48 19.42 -1.37
N ASP A 528 -33.85 20.58 -1.33
CA ASP A 528 -34.55 21.84 -1.53
C ASP A 528 -34.38 22.31 -2.98
N SER A 529 -35.50 22.28 -3.72
CA SER A 529 -35.66 22.60 -5.15
C SER A 529 -35.04 21.61 -6.15
N PHE A 530 -35.88 20.68 -6.64
CA PHE A 530 -36.05 20.22 -8.04
C PHE A 530 -34.90 20.34 -9.09
N PHE A 531 -33.63 20.29 -8.70
CA PHE A 531 -32.49 20.20 -9.61
C PHE A 531 -31.68 18.96 -9.28
N ILE A 532 -31.98 17.88 -9.99
CA ILE A 532 -31.12 16.72 -10.12
C ILE A 532 -30.00 17.14 -11.08
N THR A 533 -28.92 17.73 -10.56
CA THR A 533 -27.70 17.92 -11.36
C THR A 533 -26.91 16.64 -11.30
N VAL A 534 -27.21 15.73 -12.20
CA VAL A 534 -26.47 14.48 -12.38
C VAL A 534 -25.42 14.73 -13.45
N PHE A 535 -24.16 14.81 -13.03
CA PHE A 535 -23.03 14.66 -13.95
C PHE A 535 -22.76 13.15 -14.09
N PHE A 536 -23.44 12.51 -15.05
CA PHE A 536 -22.93 11.27 -15.64
C PHE A 536 -21.91 11.67 -16.71
N LEU A 537 -20.67 11.21 -16.56
CA LEU A 537 -19.84 10.87 -17.71
C LEU A 537 -20.01 9.36 -17.86
N GLU A 538 -20.45 8.95 -19.05
CA GLU A 538 -20.90 7.60 -19.44
C GLU A 538 -20.12 6.42 -18.86
#